data_AF-G3I2A6-F1
#
_entry.id   AF-G3I2A6-F1
#
_cell.length_a   1.000
_cell.length_b   1.000
_cell.length_c   1.000
_cell.angle_alpha   90.00
_cell.angle_beta   90.00
_cell.angle_gamma   90.00
#
_symmetry.space_group_name_H-M   'P 1'
#
loop_
_entity.id
_entity.type
_entity.pdbx_description
1 polymer ?
#
loop_
_entity_poly.entity_id
_entity_poly.type
_entity_poly.pdbx_seq_one_letter_code
_entity_poly.pdbx_strand_id
1 'polypeptide(L)'
;MSNQITQNLLVENANQMVKCDSHHGKYMACCLLYCGDVVPKDANAAIATIKTKCSIQFVNRCPTGFKVGINYQTPTVVPGGDLAKVQRAVCMLSNTIAIAEA
;
A
#
# COMPACT_ATOMS: atom_id res chain seq x y z
N MET A 1 -14.04 0.12 -4.90
CA MET A 1 -13.47 1.36 -4.32
C MET A 1 -12.21 1.13 -3.48
N SER A 2 -12.15 0.12 -2.58
CA SER A 2 -10.90 -0.26 -1.87
C SER A 2 -9.75 -0.62 -2.83
N ASN A 3 -10.11 -1.11 -4.01
CA ASN A 3 -9.21 -1.36 -5.12
C ASN A 3 -8.48 -0.09 -5.60
N GLN A 4 -9.16 1.07 -5.61
CA GLN A 4 -8.60 2.32 -6.13
C GLN A 4 -7.51 2.88 -5.21
N ILE A 5 -7.79 2.97 -3.90
CA ILE A 5 -6.82 3.51 -2.92
C ILE A 5 -5.56 2.65 -2.83
N THR A 6 -5.69 1.32 -3.01
CA THR A 6 -4.54 0.41 -2.98
C THR A 6 -3.72 0.51 -4.27
N GLN A 7 -4.38 0.74 -5.42
CA GLN A 7 -3.69 0.95 -6.69
C GLN A 7 -2.90 2.27 -6.72
N ASN A 8 -3.47 3.36 -6.19
CA ASN A 8 -2.81 4.67 -6.18
C ASN A 8 -1.52 4.67 -5.31
N LEU A 9 -1.49 3.91 -4.20
CA LEU A 9 -0.28 3.79 -3.37
C LEU A 9 0.92 3.15 -4.08
N LEU A 10 0.66 2.33 -5.10
CA LEU A 10 1.67 1.45 -5.71
C LEU A 10 2.07 1.85 -7.12
N VAL A 11 1.24 2.64 -7.79
CA VAL A 11 1.46 3.09 -9.17
C VAL A 11 1.97 4.53 -9.20
N GLU A 12 1.67 5.34 -8.19
CA GLU A 12 2.04 6.76 -8.17
C GLU A 12 3.18 7.00 -7.18
N ASN A 13 4.40 7.23 -7.70
CA ASN A 13 5.55 7.64 -6.88
C ASN A 13 5.26 8.92 -6.06
N ALA A 14 4.27 9.72 -6.44
CA ALA A 14 3.82 10.91 -5.71
C ALA A 14 3.27 10.63 -4.31
N ASN A 15 2.81 9.40 -4.03
CA ASN A 15 2.26 9.02 -2.73
C ASN A 15 3.30 8.40 -1.79
N GLN A 16 4.57 8.33 -2.20
CA GLN A 16 5.66 7.80 -1.38
C GLN A 16 6.18 8.86 -0.41
N MET A 17 6.49 8.44 0.81
CA MET A 17 7.07 9.31 1.84
C MET A 17 8.58 9.53 1.67
N VAL A 18 9.21 8.81 0.74
CA VAL A 18 10.63 8.95 0.38
C VAL A 18 10.74 9.08 -1.12
N LYS A 19 11.58 10.01 -1.58
CA LYS A 19 11.84 10.21 -3.01
C LYS A 19 12.84 9.17 -3.51
N CYS A 20 12.34 8.05 -4.02
CA CYS A 20 13.12 7.01 -4.68
C CYS A 20 12.28 6.37 -5.79
N ASP A 21 12.90 5.80 -6.83
CA ASP A 21 12.14 5.05 -7.82
C ASP A 21 12.05 3.57 -7.41
N SER A 22 10.89 3.18 -6.90
CA SER A 22 10.67 1.81 -6.45
C SER A 22 10.80 0.75 -7.56
N HIS A 23 10.74 1.15 -8.84
CA HIS A 23 10.91 0.25 -9.98
C HIS A 23 12.36 -0.19 -10.21
N HIS A 24 13.35 0.56 -9.73
CA HIS A 24 14.76 0.16 -9.79
C HIS A 24 15.16 -0.83 -8.69
N GLY A 25 14.27 -1.06 -7.72
CA GLY A 25 14.49 -1.98 -6.61
C GLY A 25 13.72 -3.28 -6.74
N LYS A 26 14.07 -4.23 -5.86
CA LYS A 26 13.22 -5.40 -5.57
C LYS A 26 12.67 -5.28 -4.16
N TYR A 27 11.45 -5.75 -4.00
CA TYR A 27 10.74 -5.78 -2.72
C TYR A 27 11.15 -7.03 -1.93
N MET A 28 11.51 -6.83 -0.67
CA MET A 28 11.74 -7.90 0.29
C MET A 28 10.45 -8.26 1.03
N ALA A 29 9.64 -7.26 1.36
CA ALA A 29 8.36 -7.42 2.05
C ALA A 29 7.44 -6.23 1.79
N CYS A 30 6.13 -6.49 1.73
CA CYS A 30 5.08 -5.47 1.69
C CYS A 30 4.00 -5.77 2.75
N CYS A 31 3.58 -4.76 3.50
CA CYS A 31 2.47 -4.83 4.43
C CYS A 31 1.43 -3.77 4.06
N LEU A 32 0.18 -4.18 3.85
CA LEU A 32 -0.96 -3.28 3.64
C LEU A 32 -1.75 -3.18 4.94
N LEU A 33 -1.82 -1.97 5.49
CA LEU A 33 -2.52 -1.65 6.73
C LEU A 33 -3.74 -0.80 6.38
N TYR A 34 -4.92 -1.42 6.40
CA TYR A 34 -6.20 -0.77 6.13
C TYR A 34 -6.83 -0.25 7.42
N CYS A 35 -7.49 0.90 7.33
CA CYS A 35 -8.34 1.47 8.38
C CYS A 35 -9.73 1.82 7.82
N GLY A 36 -10.80 1.55 8.55
CA GLY A 36 -12.18 1.92 8.24
C GLY A 36 -13.01 0.82 7.57
N ASP A 37 -14.00 1.22 6.76
CA ASP A 37 -14.94 0.31 6.09
C ASP A 37 -14.24 -0.44 4.93
N VAL A 38 -13.56 -1.54 5.27
CA VAL A 38 -12.82 -2.39 4.34
C VAL A 38 -13.22 -3.85 4.52
N VAL A 39 -13.77 -4.42 3.46
CA VAL A 39 -14.13 -5.84 3.39
C VAL A 39 -12.87 -6.65 3.02
N PRO A 40 -12.53 -7.74 3.74
CA PRO A 40 -11.34 -8.55 3.46
C PRO A 40 -11.27 -9.09 2.02
N LYS A 41 -12.42 -9.42 1.42
CA LYS A 41 -12.52 -9.83 0.01
C LYS A 41 -11.97 -8.77 -0.94
N ASP A 42 -12.27 -7.49 -0.68
CA ASP A 42 -11.82 -6.39 -1.53
C ASP A 42 -10.32 -6.14 -1.39
N ALA A 43 -9.77 -6.28 -0.19
CA ALA A 43 -8.33 -6.20 0.05
C ALA A 43 -7.58 -7.31 -0.71
N ASN A 44 -8.08 -8.55 -0.65
CA ASN A 44 -7.50 -9.67 -1.39
C ASN A 44 -7.60 -9.49 -2.91
N ALA A 45 -8.72 -8.98 -3.42
CA ALA A 45 -8.89 -8.66 -4.84
C ALA A 45 -7.93 -7.56 -5.32
N ALA A 46 -7.67 -6.55 -4.47
CA ALA A 46 -6.69 -5.52 -4.76
C ALA A 46 -5.27 -6.09 -4.85
N ILE A 47 -4.88 -6.94 -3.90
CA ILE A 47 -3.57 -7.63 -3.92
C ILE A 47 -3.42 -8.50 -5.16
N ALA A 48 -4.46 -9.23 -5.55
CA ALA A 48 -4.44 -10.01 -6.78
C ALA A 48 -4.20 -9.12 -8.01
N THR A 49 -4.85 -7.96 -8.08
CA THR A 49 -4.65 -6.98 -9.16
C THR A 49 -3.24 -6.40 -9.18
N ILE A 50 -2.66 -6.15 -8.00
CA ILE A 50 -1.29 -5.65 -7.88
C ILE A 50 -0.28 -6.69 -8.37
N LYS A 51 -0.48 -7.96 -8.01
CA LYS A 51 0.39 -9.06 -8.43
C LYS A 51 0.39 -9.26 -9.95
N THR A 52 -0.69 -8.93 -10.66
CA THR A 52 -0.78 -9.09 -12.12
C THR A 52 -0.21 -7.92 -12.91
N LYS A 53 -0.09 -6.72 -12.31
CA LYS A 53 0.37 -5.51 -13.02
C LYS A 53 1.90 -5.40 -13.20
N CYS A 54 2.69 -6.40 -12.80
CA CYS A 54 4.15 -6.47 -12.93
C CYS A 54 4.95 -5.26 -12.37
N SER A 55 4.33 -4.33 -11.67
CA SER A 55 4.99 -3.14 -11.10
C SER A 55 5.83 -3.46 -9.86
N ILE A 56 5.57 -4.60 -9.20
CA ILE A 56 6.25 -5.02 -7.98
C ILE A 56 6.99 -6.32 -8.23
N GLN A 57 8.31 -6.27 -8.13
CA GLN A 57 9.17 -7.43 -8.25
C GLN A 57 9.71 -7.81 -6.87
N PHE A 58 9.29 -8.96 -6.35
CA PHE A 58 9.83 -9.49 -5.11
C PHE A 58 11.17 -10.19 -5.34
N VAL A 59 12.00 -10.23 -4.30
CA VAL A 59 13.17 -11.11 -4.27
C VAL A 59 12.75 -12.59 -4.29
N ASN A 60 13.56 -13.46 -4.90
CA ASN A 60 13.21 -14.87 -5.19
C ASN A 60 12.75 -15.70 -3.97
N ARG A 61 13.09 -15.29 -2.73
CA ARG A 61 12.71 -16.00 -1.49
C ARG A 61 11.39 -15.53 -0.87
N CYS A 62 10.59 -14.70 -1.56
CA CYS A 62 9.35 -14.13 -1.00
C CYS A 62 8.08 -14.46 -1.82
N PRO A 63 7.59 -15.72 -1.80
CA PRO A 63 6.45 -16.15 -2.62
C PRO A 63 5.09 -15.59 -2.15
N THR A 64 4.97 -15.18 -0.88
CA THR A 64 3.72 -14.67 -0.26
C THR A 64 3.85 -13.22 0.21
N GLY A 65 4.64 -12.39 -0.48
CA GLY A 65 5.20 -11.11 -0.01
C GLY A 65 4.27 -9.97 0.43
N PHE A 66 2.95 -10.20 0.53
CA PHE A 66 1.99 -9.25 1.11
C PHE A 66 1.42 -9.75 2.43
N LYS A 67 1.57 -8.94 3.47
CA LYS A 67 0.83 -9.07 4.73
C LYS A 67 -0.31 -8.05 4.75
N VAL A 68 -1.45 -8.42 5.33
CA VAL A 68 -2.64 -7.56 5.41
C VAL A 68 -3.05 -7.39 6.86
N GLY A 69 -3.23 -6.15 7.30
CA GLY A 69 -3.88 -5.80 8.56
C GLY A 69 -5.10 -4.93 8.27
N ILE A 70 -6.19 -5.14 9.00
CA ILE A 70 -7.42 -4.35 8.87
C ILE A 70 -7.84 -3.90 10.26
N ASN A 71 -7.89 -2.58 10.45
CA ASN A 71 -8.55 -1.93 11.58
C ASN A 71 -9.91 -1.42 11.11
N TYR A 72 -11.00 -1.85 11.73
CA TYR A 72 -12.35 -1.44 11.33
C TYR A 72 -12.75 -0.04 11.82
N GLN A 73 -11.95 0.58 12.68
CA GLN A 73 -12.18 1.95 13.09
C GLN A 73 -11.85 2.92 11.94
N THR A 74 -12.79 3.83 11.66
CA THR A 74 -12.60 4.89 10.67
C THR A 74 -11.43 5.79 11.04
N PRO A 75 -10.60 6.21 10.07
CA PRO A 75 -9.51 7.16 10.31
C PRO A 75 -10.01 8.44 10.99
N THR A 76 -9.33 8.84 12.06
CA THR A 76 -9.61 10.10 12.76
C THR A 76 -8.79 11.23 12.16
N VAL A 77 -9.41 12.40 12.02
CA VAL A 77 -8.72 13.64 11.63
C VAL A 77 -8.68 14.61 12.80
N VAL A 78 -7.64 15.43 12.86
CA VAL A 78 -7.52 16.48 13.87
C VAL A 78 -8.50 17.61 13.51
N PRO A 79 -9.31 18.13 14.45
CA PRO A 79 -10.15 19.30 14.22
C PRO A 79 -9.32 20.50 13.74
N GLY A 80 -9.68 21.10 12.60
CA GLY A 80 -8.95 22.21 12.00
C GLY A 80 -7.70 21.82 11.19
N GLY A 81 -7.43 20.52 11.02
CA GLY A 81 -6.34 20.04 10.16
C GLY A 81 -6.70 20.00 8.67
N ASP A 82 -5.69 19.75 7.84
CA ASP A 82 -5.81 19.84 6.37
C ASP A 82 -6.38 18.58 5.70
N LEU A 83 -6.55 17.49 6.46
CA LEU A 83 -7.03 16.22 5.94
C LEU A 83 -8.55 16.10 6.06
N ALA A 84 -9.20 15.79 4.93
CA ALA A 84 -10.61 15.49 4.90
C ALA A 84 -10.95 14.19 5.64
N LYS A 85 -12.15 14.13 6.24
CA LYS A 85 -12.68 12.88 6.80
C LYS A 85 -12.90 11.86 5.69
N VAL A 86 -12.36 10.66 5.86
CA VAL A 86 -12.49 9.55 4.91
C VAL A 86 -13.09 8.32 5.59
N GLN A 87 -13.86 7.53 4.84
CA GLN A 87 -14.44 6.28 5.35
C GLN A 87 -13.44 5.13 5.44
N ARG A 88 -12.34 5.23 4.69
CA ARG A 88 -11.31 4.22 4.60
C ARG A 88 -9.98 4.84 4.22
N ALA A 89 -8.89 4.29 4.73
CA ALA A 89 -7.53 4.63 4.35
C ALA A 89 -6.67 3.36 4.28
N VAL A 90 -5.54 3.46 3.59
CA VAL A 90 -4.55 2.38 3.53
C VAL A 90 -3.16 2.99 3.64
N CYS A 91 -2.29 2.32 4.39
CA CYS A 91 -0.86 2.60 4.44
C CYS A 91 -0.12 1.35 3.97
N MET A 92 0.86 1.53 3.08
CA MET A 92 1.78 0.46 2.73
C MET A 92 3.11 0.69 3.44
N LEU A 93 3.57 -0.33 4.17
CA LEU A 93 4.95 -0.43 4.62
C LEU A 93 5.67 -1.42 3.74
N SER A 94 6.66 -0.95 2.99
CA SER A 94 7.43 -1.78 2.06
C SER A 94 8.91 -1.69 2.36
N ASN A 95 9.57 -2.84 2.37
CA ASN A 95 11.02 -2.94 2.38
C ASN A 95 11.48 -3.19 0.95
N THR A 96 12.07 -2.18 0.31
CA THR A 96 12.58 -2.24 -1.07
C THR A 96 14.03 -1.82 -1.10
N ILE A 97 14.82 -2.45 -1.99
CA ILE A 97 16.21 -2.08 -2.24
C ILE A 97 16.33 -0.67 -2.83
N ALA A 98 15.27 -0.17 -3.47
CA ALA A 98 15.25 1.18 -4.07
C ALA A 98 15.51 2.30 -3.06
N ILE A 99 15.32 2.04 -1.75
CA ILE A 99 15.62 3.02 -0.70
C ILE A 99 17.11 3.42 -0.66
N ALA A 100 18.00 2.61 -1.24
CA ALA A 100 19.42 2.95 -1.34
C ALA A 100 19.69 4.17 -2.24
N GLU A 101 18.72 4.61 -3.04
CA GLU A 101 18.81 5.82 -3.87
C GLU A 101 18.45 7.12 -3.13
N ALA A 102 17.93 7.01 -1.90
CA ALA A 102 17.40 8.13 -1.12
C ALA A 102 18.46 8.90 -0.31
#